data_AF-A0A7C4XSH4-F1
#
_entry.id   AF-A0A7C4XSH4-F1
#
_cell.length_a   1.000
_cell.length_b   1.000
_cell.length_c   1.000
_cell.angle_alpha   90.00
_cell.angle_beta   90.00
_cell.angle_gamma   90.00
#
_symmetry.space_group_name_H-M   'P 1'
#
loop_
_entity.id
_entity.type
_entity.pdbx_description
1 polymer ?
#
loop_
_entity_poly.entity_id
_entity_poly.type
_entity_poly.pdbx_seq_one_letter_code
_entity_poly.pdbx_strand_id
1 'polypeptide(L)'
;MSHDHSPVLEPSSLAQLVPLVRDRLKLDSTFPDEAVLASLQAIAAAASPHERWGAAFHTSLGHWLGLKAADLNAALTLLLGLLAEPTSKLPAIPD
;
A
#
# COMPACT_ATOMS: atom_id res chain seq x y z
N MET A 1 14.12 -18.51 -21.96
CA MET A 1 12.80 -18.45 -21.31
C MET A 1 12.92 -17.45 -20.19
N SER A 2 12.36 -16.27 -20.38
CA SER A 2 12.52 -15.12 -19.50
C SER A 2 11.90 -15.43 -18.14
N HIS A 3 12.68 -15.28 -17.07
CA HIS A 3 12.12 -15.20 -15.72
C HIS A 3 11.27 -13.94 -15.65
N ASP A 4 9.95 -14.10 -15.70
CA ASP A 4 8.99 -13.11 -15.23
C ASP A 4 9.17 -13.00 -13.71
N HIS A 5 10.10 -12.14 -13.29
CA HIS A 5 10.21 -11.73 -11.91
C HIS A 5 9.20 -10.61 -11.70
N SER A 6 7.91 -10.94 -11.73
CA SER A 6 6.91 -10.09 -11.08
C SER A 6 7.42 -9.86 -9.65
N PRO A 7 7.68 -8.61 -9.21
CA PRO A 7 8.11 -8.34 -7.85
C PRO A 7 6.93 -8.61 -6.93
N VAL A 8 6.74 -9.89 -6.58
CA VAL A 8 5.94 -10.25 -5.43
C VAL A 8 6.62 -9.58 -4.26
N LEU A 9 5.99 -8.54 -3.75
CA LEU A 9 6.40 -7.93 -2.49
C LEU A 9 6.33 -9.02 -1.43
N GLU A 10 7.50 -9.53 -1.05
CA GLU A 10 7.59 -10.58 -0.05
C GLU A 10 6.81 -10.14 1.20
N PRO A 11 5.99 -11.01 1.80
CA PRO A 11 5.13 -10.65 2.94
C PRO A 11 5.96 -10.10 4.13
N SER A 12 7.22 -10.52 4.25
CA SER A 12 8.19 -10.00 5.22
C SER A 12 8.55 -8.53 5.00
N SER A 13 8.57 -8.05 3.75
CA SER A 13 8.80 -6.64 3.40
C SER A 13 7.58 -5.78 3.68
N LEU A 14 6.37 -6.32 3.54
CA LEU A 14 5.13 -5.59 3.84
C LEU A 14 4.96 -5.33 5.35
N ALA A 15 5.38 -6.27 6.21
CA ALA A 15 5.35 -6.09 7.66
C ALA A 15 6.23 -4.90 8.12
N GLN A 16 7.33 -4.61 7.41
CA GLN A 16 8.19 -3.47 7.71
C GLN A 16 7.55 -2.12 7.35
N LEU A 17 6.57 -2.12 6.43
CA LEU A 17 5.83 -0.91 6.06
C LEU A 17 4.75 -0.55 7.07
N VAL A 18 4.33 -1.48 7.94
CA VAL A 18 3.29 -1.23 8.96
C VAL A 18 3.59 0.00 9.83
N PRO A 19 4.74 0.11 10.52
CA PRO A 19 5.05 1.29 11.33
C PRO A 19 5.12 2.58 10.50
N LEU A 20 5.59 2.51 9.25
CA LEU A 20 5.67 3.65 8.34
C LEU A 20 4.27 4.15 7.92
N VAL A 21 3.40 3.22 7.54
CA VAL A 21 2.00 3.50 7.17
C VAL A 21 1.26 4.11 8.35
N ARG A 22 1.47 3.59 9.57
CA ARG A 22 0.90 4.17 10.79
C ARG A 22 1.31 5.60 11.02
N ASP A 23 2.62 5.87 10.96
CA ASP A 23 3.13 7.24 11.19
C ASP A 23 2.62 8.22 10.13
N ARG A 24 2.62 7.81 8.86
CA ARG A 24 2.23 8.66 7.73
C ARG A 24 0.73 8.92 7.66
N LEU A 25 -0.08 7.91 7.92
CA LEU A 25 -1.54 8.03 7.94
C LEU A 25 -2.09 8.45 9.31
N LYS A 26 -1.20 8.70 10.30
CA LYS A 26 -1.55 9.04 11.69
C LYS A 26 -2.60 8.07 12.26
N LEU A 27 -2.40 6.76 12.02
CA LEU A 27 -3.29 5.72 12.52
C LEU A 27 -3.20 5.65 14.03
N ASP A 28 -4.35 5.80 14.68
CA ASP A 28 -4.46 5.69 16.12
C ASP A 28 -4.25 4.23 16.59
N SER A 29 -3.90 4.05 17.87
CA SER A 29 -3.76 2.73 18.51
C SER A 29 -5.01 1.84 18.42
N THR A 30 -6.19 2.43 18.18
CA THR A 30 -7.44 1.71 17.93
C THR A 30 -7.47 0.90 16.63
N PHE A 31 -6.60 1.19 15.66
CA PHE A 31 -6.49 0.40 14.42
C PHE A 31 -5.36 -0.63 14.56
N PRO A 32 -5.64 -1.94 14.46
CA PRO A 32 -4.66 -2.97 14.79
C PRO A 32 -3.66 -3.20 13.64
N ASP A 33 -2.41 -3.50 13.98
CA ASP A 33 -1.30 -3.68 13.04
C ASP A 33 -1.54 -4.83 12.05
N GLU A 34 -2.19 -5.89 12.51
CA GLU A 34 -2.64 -7.01 11.67
C GLU A 34 -3.62 -6.56 10.58
N ALA A 35 -4.50 -5.60 10.84
CA ALA A 35 -5.40 -5.05 9.84
C ALA A 35 -4.67 -4.14 8.84
N VAL A 36 -3.62 -3.43 9.28
CA VAL A 36 -2.74 -2.69 8.38
C VAL A 36 -2.04 -3.68 7.45
N LEU A 37 -1.41 -4.72 7.99
CA LEU A 37 -0.69 -5.72 7.23
C LEU A 37 -1.59 -6.50 6.26
N ALA A 38 -2.80 -6.88 6.68
CA ALA A 38 -3.79 -7.51 5.81
C ALA A 38 -4.19 -6.58 4.65
N SER A 39 -4.35 -5.28 4.93
CA SER A 39 -4.67 -4.29 3.90
C SER A 39 -3.52 -4.13 2.89
N LEU A 40 -2.28 -4.06 3.37
CA LEU A 40 -1.09 -3.99 2.52
C LEU A 40 -0.95 -5.22 1.61
N GLN A 41 -1.20 -6.42 2.14
CA GLN A 41 -1.18 -7.66 1.35
C GLN A 41 -2.27 -7.67 0.27
N ALA A 42 -3.50 -7.26 0.61
CA ALA A 42 -4.60 -7.19 -0.35
C ALA A 42 -4.30 -6.21 -1.49
N ILE A 43 -3.66 -5.07 -1.19
CA ILE A 43 -3.26 -4.09 -2.19
C ILE A 43 -2.09 -4.61 -3.03
N ALA A 44 -1.09 -5.23 -2.40
CA ALA A 44 0.06 -5.81 -3.10
C ALA A 44 -0.32 -6.96 -4.05
N ALA A 45 -1.39 -7.69 -3.74
CA ALA A 45 -1.91 -8.77 -4.57
C ALA A 45 -2.55 -8.28 -5.89
N ALA A 46 -2.90 -7.00 -5.99
CA ALA A 46 -3.48 -6.43 -7.21
C ALA A 46 -2.40 -6.15 -8.27
N ALA A 47 -2.64 -6.62 -9.50
CA ALA A 47 -1.69 -6.55 -10.60
C ALA A 47 -1.58 -5.14 -11.20
N SER A 48 -2.70 -4.44 -11.33
CA SER A 48 -2.76 -3.14 -12.00
C SER A 48 -2.87 -1.97 -11.01
N PRO A 49 -2.34 -0.77 -11.34
CA PRO A 49 -2.51 0.43 -10.52
C PRO A 49 -3.97 0.75 -10.18
N HIS A 50 -4.88 0.57 -11.14
CA HIS A 50 -6.32 0.77 -10.94
C HIS A 50 -6.90 -0.25 -9.94
N GLU A 51 -6.50 -1.52 -10.06
CA GLU A 51 -6.93 -2.59 -9.14
C GLU A 51 -6.37 -2.37 -7.74
N ARG A 52 -5.13 -1.89 -7.61
CA ARG A 52 -4.53 -1.52 -6.32
C ARG A 52 -5.30 -0.40 -5.65
N TRP A 53 -5.76 0.59 -6.42
CA TRP A 53 -6.58 1.67 -5.91
C TRP A 53 -7.94 1.15 -5.40
N GLY A 54 -8.62 0.31 -6.19
CA GLY A 54 -9.86 -0.35 -5.76
C GLY A 54 -9.68 -1.25 -4.54
N ALA A 55 -8.60 -2.03 -4.50
CA ALA A 55 -8.24 -2.86 -3.35
C ALA A 55 -8.00 -2.00 -2.11
N ALA A 56 -7.23 -0.93 -2.22
CA ALA A 56 -6.95 -0.01 -1.12
C ALA A 56 -8.26 0.59 -0.56
N PHE A 57 -9.15 1.02 -1.44
CA PHE A 57 -10.46 1.56 -1.07
C PHE A 57 -11.36 0.53 -0.34
N HIS A 58 -11.33 -0.75 -0.75
CA HIS A 58 -12.16 -1.81 -0.16
C HIS A 58 -11.57 -2.48 1.11
N THR A 59 -10.35 -2.14 1.50
CA THR A 59 -9.75 -2.68 2.73
C THR A 59 -10.31 -2.05 4.00
N SER A 60 -10.11 -2.71 5.14
CA SER A 60 -10.41 -2.13 6.45
C SER A 60 -9.67 -0.81 6.69
N LEU A 61 -8.45 -0.67 6.14
CA LEU A 61 -7.69 0.57 6.18
C LEU A 61 -8.36 1.67 5.33
N GLY A 62 -8.79 1.35 4.10
CA GLY A 62 -9.54 2.27 3.25
C GLY A 62 -10.85 2.74 3.88
N HIS A 63 -11.60 1.82 4.50
CA HIS A 63 -12.83 2.15 5.21
C HIS A 63 -12.56 3.05 6.43
N TRP A 64 -11.52 2.76 7.21
CA TRP A 64 -11.14 3.59 8.36
C TRP A 64 -10.71 4.99 7.93
N LEU A 65 -9.93 5.10 6.86
CA LEU A 65 -9.57 6.39 6.26
C LEU A 65 -10.80 7.15 5.78
N GLY A 66 -11.80 6.48 5.20
CA GLY A 66 -13.06 7.11 4.81
C GLY A 66 -13.84 7.71 5.98
N LEU A 67 -13.67 7.18 7.19
CA LEU A 67 -14.31 7.67 8.41
C LEU A 67 -13.51 8.74 9.15
N LYS A 68 -12.18 8.75 9.02
CA LYS A 68 -11.27 9.54 9.87
C LYS A 68 -10.40 10.54 9.12
N ALA A 69 -10.07 10.28 7.86
CA ALA A 69 -9.22 11.16 7.08
C ALA A 69 -9.99 12.39 6.59
N ALA A 70 -9.36 13.55 6.63
CA ALA A 70 -9.89 14.76 5.99
C ALA A 70 -9.93 14.63 4.46
N ASP A 71 -8.98 13.88 3.89
CA ASP A 71 -8.89 13.63 2.45
C ASP A 71 -8.54 12.16 2.19
N LEU A 72 -9.58 11.39 1.83
CA LEU A 72 -9.44 9.97 1.52
C LEU A 72 -8.55 9.74 0.30
N ASN A 73 -8.66 10.59 -0.73
CA ASN A 73 -7.91 10.39 -1.96
C ASN A 73 -6.41 10.61 -1.75
N ALA A 74 -6.04 11.63 -0.97
CA ALA A 74 -4.66 11.88 -0.58
C ALA A 74 -4.10 10.74 0.28
N ALA A 75 -4.89 10.23 1.23
CA ALA A 75 -4.47 9.11 2.09
C ALA A 75 -4.25 7.81 1.30
N LEU A 76 -5.15 7.48 0.37
CA LEU A 76 -5.00 6.32 -0.52
C LEU A 76 -3.82 6.50 -1.48
N THR A 77 -3.62 7.71 -2.02
CA THR A 77 -2.46 8.01 -2.87
C THR A 77 -1.15 7.79 -2.11
N LEU A 78 -1.08 8.25 -0.85
CA LEU A 78 0.09 8.03 0.00
C LEU A 78 0.33 6.54 0.26
N LEU A 79 -0.73 5.81 0.61
CA LEU A 79 -0.67 4.36 0.86
C LEU A 79 -0.15 3.59 -0.37
N LEU A 80 -0.65 3.93 -1.56
CA LEU A 80 -0.20 3.35 -2.81
C LEU A 80 1.25 3.71 -3.15
N GLY A 81 1.67 4.95 -2.85
CA GLY A 81 3.06 5.38 -2.99
C GLY A 81 4.03 4.56 -2.14
N LEU A 82 3.67 4.31 -0.88
CA LEU A 82 4.47 3.47 0.02
C LEU A 82 4.62 2.02 -0.48
N LEU A 83 3.62 1.50 -1.19
CA LEU A 83 3.63 0.17 -1.78
C LEU A 83 4.31 0.10 -3.15
N ALA A 84 4.41 1.22 -3.87
CA ALA A 84 5.15 1.30 -5.14
C ALA A 84 6.67 1.30 -4.93
N GLU A 85 7.14 1.68 -3.74
CA GLU A 85 8.56 1.87 -3.44
C GLU A 85 9.45 0.63 -3.14
N PRO A 86 9.01 -0.65 -3.09
CA PRO A 86 9.98 -1.73 -2.82
C PRO A 86 10.63 -2.39 -4.07
N THR A 87 10.21 -2.05 -5.29
CA THR A 87 10.95 -2.36 -6.53
C THR A 87 10.38 -1.51 -7.65
N SER A 88 10.87 -0.30 -7.75
CA SER A 88 10.99 0.36 -9.05
C SER A 88 12.33 1.03 -9.03
N LYS A 89 13.31 0.35 -9.64
CA LYS A 89 14.23 1.10 -10.50
C LYS A 89 13.32 2.00 -11.33
N LEU A 90 13.34 3.28 -10.98
CA LEU A 90 13.00 4.37 -11.86
C LEU A 90 13.42 3.96 -13.28
N PRO A 91 12.53 3.89 -14.29
CA PRO A 91 13.05 4.02 -15.64
C PRO A 91 13.74 5.37 -15.65
N ALA A 92 15.08 5.33 -15.75
CA ALA A 92 15.87 6.50 -16.10
C ALA A 92 15.17 7.11 -17.31
N ILE A 93 14.67 8.32 -17.15
CA ILE A 93 14.18 9.13 -18.25
C ILE A 93 15.40 9.30 -19.17
N PRO A 94 15.43 8.72 -20.39
CA PRO A 94 16.44 9.12 -21.34
C PRO A 94 16.10 10.55 -21.78
N ASP A 95 17.14 11.39 -21.81
CA ASP A 95 17.16 12.69 -22.49
C ASP A 95 16.57 12.59 -23.91
#